data_AF-A0A1A8JMU6-F1
#
_entry.id   AF-A0A1A8JMU6-F1
#
_cell.length_a   1.000
_cell.length_b   1.000
_cell.length_c   1.000
_cell.angle_alpha   90.00
_cell.angle_beta   90.00
_cell.angle_gamma   90.00
#
_symmetry.space_group_name_H-M   'P 1'
#
loop_
_entity.id
_entity.type
_entity.pdbx_description
1 polymer ?
#
loop_
_entity_poly.entity_id
_entity_poly.type
_entity_poly.pdbx_seq_one_letter_code
_entity_poly.pdbx_strand_id
1 'polypeptide(L)' 'DIELTGQDMNLIHVAPHAPLPDRLYQGRVQLLEGNWRHAGTNTPVSREELMMVLADLVALKIRALYFTQSQRL' A
#
# COMPACT_ATOMS: atom_id res chain seq x y z
N ASP A 1 1.56 -1.33 -2.89
CA ASP A 1 2.88 -1.51 -2.26
C ASP A 1 2.81 -1.67 -0.77
N ILE A 2 2.01 -0.84 -0.09
CA ILE A 2 1.68 -1.05 1.32
C ILE A 2 0.22 -1.47 1.43
N GLU A 3 -0.07 -2.37 2.37
CA GLU A 3 -1.40 -2.82 2.73
C GLU A 3 -1.58 -2.65 4.25
N LEU A 4 -2.66 -2.00 4.66
CA LEU A 4 -3.13 -1.93 6.04
C LEU A 4 -4.41 -2.75 6.17
N THR A 5 -4.50 -3.57 7.21
CA THR A 5 -5.70 -4.37 7.52
C THR A 5 -6.13 -4.10 8.95
N GLY A 6 -7.43 -3.89 9.15
CA GLY A 6 -8.04 -3.67 10.46
C GLY A 6 -9.54 -3.40 10.29
N GLN A 7 -10.35 -3.68 11.31
CA GLN A 7 -11.81 -3.42 11.29
C GLN A 7 -12.50 -3.95 10.00
N ASP A 8 -12.19 -5.18 9.61
CA ASP A 8 -12.69 -5.85 8.38
C ASP A 8 -12.40 -5.11 7.05
N MET A 9 -11.54 -4.10 7.07
CA MET A 9 -11.14 -3.32 5.91
C MET A 9 -9.70 -3.61 5.49
N ASN A 10 -9.45 -3.43 4.19
CA ASN A 10 -8.13 -3.55 3.61
C ASN A 10 -7.82 -2.31 2.76
N LEU A 11 -6.85 -1.52 3.20
CA LEU A 11 -6.45 -0.27 2.57
C LEU A 11 -5.09 -0.45 1.91
N ILE A 12 -4.98 -0.09 0.63
CA ILE A 12 -3.76 -0.16 -0.14
C ILE A 12 -3.22 1.23 -0.47
N HIS A 13 -1.90 1.36 -0.40
CA HIS A 13 -1.14 2.46 -0.98
C HIS A 13 -0.23 1.91 -2.07
N VAL A 14 -0.28 2.49 -3.27
CA VAL A 14 0.59 2.11 -4.40
C VAL A 14 1.57 3.26 -4.63
N ALA A 15 2.87 2.96 -4.51
CA ALA A 15 3.91 3.92 -4.84
C ALA A 15 3.85 4.25 -6.34
N PRO A 16 4.13 5.49 -6.75
CA PRO A 16 4.09 5.87 -8.16
C PRO A 16 5.17 5.18 -9.00
N HIS A 17 6.26 4.75 -8.37
CA HIS A 17 7.37 4.07 -9.02
C HIS A 17 7.76 2.83 -8.22
N ALA A 18 7.94 1.72 -8.92
CA ALA A 18 8.51 0.50 -8.35
C ALA A 18 10.02 0.68 -8.07
N PRO A 19 10.56 0.01 -7.05
CA PRO A 19 12.00 -0.06 -6.82
C PRO A 19 12.71 -0.69 -8.02
N LEU A 20 13.94 -0.22 -8.28
CA LEU A 20 14.83 -0.79 -9.27
C LEU A 20 15.58 -1.99 -8.67
N PRO A 21 15.88 -3.04 -9.46
CA PRO A 21 16.76 -4.12 -9.03
C PRO A 21 18.11 -3.58 -8.56
N ASP A 22 18.69 -4.25 -7.57
CA ASP A 22 20.04 -3.99 -7.03
C ASP A 22 20.27 -2.55 -6.52
N ARG A 23 19.20 -1.79 -6.28
CA ARG A 23 19.27 -0.45 -5.68
C ARG A 23 18.52 -0.41 -4.37
N LEU A 24 19.14 0.22 -3.37
CA LEU A 24 18.46 0.53 -2.13
C LEU A 24 17.26 1.43 -2.42
N TYR A 25 16.07 0.98 -2.00
CA TYR A 25 14.84 1.75 -2.10
C TYR A 25 14.50 2.37 -0.75
N GLN A 26 14.31 3.69 -0.74
CA GLN A 26 13.82 4.43 0.42
C GLN A 26 12.48 5.07 0.06
N GLY A 27 11.40 4.55 0.66
CA GLY A 27 10.05 5.07 0.48
C GLY A 27 9.56 5.80 1.73
N ARG A 28 8.71 6.81 1.53
CA ARG A 28 7.92 7.43 2.60
C ARG A 28 6.46 7.43 2.20
N VAL A 29 5.60 6.93 3.08
CA VAL A 29 4.15 6.96 2.90
C VAL A 29 3.54 7.82 3.99
N GLN A 30 2.75 8.81 3.60
CA GLN A 30 2.00 9.63 4.55
C GLN A 30 0.65 8.97 4.80
N LEU A 31 0.29 8.83 6.08
CA LEU A 31 -1.02 8.32 6.51
C LEU A 31 -2.09 9.42 6.39
N LEU A 32 -2.33 9.85 5.15
CA LEU A 32 -3.38 10.79 4.77
C LEU A 32 -4.36 10.06 3.88
N GLU A 33 -5.66 10.25 4.11
CA GLU A 33 -6.75 9.54 3.47
C GLU A 33 -6.65 9.50 1.93
N GLY A 34 -6.22 10.61 1.31
CA GLY A 34 -6.04 10.71 -0.14
C GLY A 34 -4.95 9.80 -0.73
N ASN A 35 -4.07 9.23 0.10
CA ASN A 35 -3.02 8.30 -0.34
C ASN A 35 -3.46 6.83 -0.34
N TRP A 36 -4.66 6.54 0.18
CA TRP A 36 -5.14 5.18 0.42
C TRP A 36 -6.39 4.87 -0.40
N ARG A 37 -6.52 3.61 -0.77
CA ARG A 37 -7.66 3.08 -1.52
C ARG A 37 -8.10 1.74 -0.95
N HIS A 38 -9.38 1.42 -1.06
CA HIS A 38 -9.89 0.09 -0.69
C HIS A 38 -9.34 -0.98 -1.63
N ALA A 39 -8.78 -2.07 -1.10
CA ALA A 39 -8.04 -3.07 -1.89
C ALA A 39 -8.88 -3.77 -2.98
N GLY A 40 -10.17 -4.00 -2.72
CA GLY A 40 -11.06 -4.72 -3.65
C GLY A 40 -11.76 -3.83 -4.68
N THR A 41 -12.15 -2.62 -4.28
CA THR A 41 -12.94 -1.70 -5.11
C THR A 41 -12.11 -0.59 -5.74
N ASN A 42 -10.88 -0.39 -5.25
CA ASN A 42 -10.03 0.72 -5.63
C ASN A 42 -10.75 2.08 -5.47
N THR A 43 -11.66 2.22 -4.49
CA THR A 43 -12.32 3.49 -4.19
C THR A 43 -11.48 4.33 -3.23
N PRO A 44 -11.62 5.68 -3.25
CA PRO A 44 -10.98 6.53 -2.25
C PRO A 44 -11.37 6.14 -0.83
N VAL A 45 -10.45 6.38 0.11
CA VAL A 45 -10.66 6.16 1.55
C VAL A 45 -10.97 7.50 2.22
N SER A 46 -11.90 7.50 3.15
CA SER A 46 -12.20 8.65 4.01
C SER A 46 -11.26 8.71 5.23
N ARG A 47 -11.19 9.88 5.86
CA ARG A 47 -10.45 10.05 7.12
C ARG A 47 -10.94 9.09 8.21
N GLU A 48 -12.25 8.91 8.32
CA GLU A 48 -12.85 8.05 9.33
C GLU A 48 -12.44 6.59 9.12
N GLU A 49 -12.57 6.06 7.90
CA GLU A 49 -12.14 4.69 7.58
C GLU A 49 -10.65 4.48 7.85
N LEU A 50 -9.79 5.42 7.45
CA LEU A 50 -8.36 5.33 7.75
C LEU A 50 -8.11 5.29 9.26
N MET A 51 -8.79 6.14 10.03
CA MET A 51 -8.65 6.15 11.48
C MET A 51 -9.20 4.88 12.14
N MET A 52 -10.30 4.30 11.63
CA MET A 52 -10.84 3.03 12.12
C MET A 52 -9.82 1.90 11.95
N VAL A 53 -9.18 1.81 10.77
CA VAL A 53 -8.13 0.80 10.53
C VAL A 53 -6.90 1.03 11.41
N LEU A 54 -6.49 2.28 11.62
CA LEU A 54 -5.33 2.61 12.44
C LEU A 54 -5.58 2.43 13.95
N ALA A 55 -6.83 2.59 14.40
CA ALA A 55 -7.20 2.43 15.81
C ALA A 55 -7.09 0.97 16.27
N ASP A 56 -7.28 0.01 15.35
CA ASP A 56 -7.17 -1.43 15.61
C ASP A 56 -6.47 -2.12 14.43
N LEU A 57 -5.18 -1.78 14.26
CA LEU A 57 -4.37 -2.28 13.16
C LEU A 57 -4.03 -3.76 13.39
N VAL A 58 -4.58 -4.62 12.53
CA VAL A 58 -4.32 -6.06 12.54
C VAL A 58 -3.04 -6.41 11.78
N ALA A 59 -2.79 -5.76 10.64
CA ALA A 59 -1.60 -6.02 9.84
C ALA A 59 -1.12 -4.81 9.04
N LEU A 60 0.20 -4.68 8.94
CA LEU A 60 0.91 -3.84 7.99
C LEU A 60 1.75 -4.75 7.10
N LYS A 61 1.45 -4.79 5.80
CA LYS A 61 2.23 -5.57 4.82
C LYS A 61 2.92 -4.63 3.86
N ILE A 62 4.18 -4.93 3.55
CA ILE A 62 4.98 -4.22 2.56
C ILE A 62 5.35 -5.22 1.48
N ARG A 63 5.11 -4.86 0.22
CA ARG A 63 5.50 -5.67 -0.93
C ARG A 63 7.03 -5.82 -0.96
N ALA A 64 7.50 -7.05 -0.89
CA ALA A 64 8.94 -7.37 -0.98
C ALA A 64 9.36 -7.82 -2.39
N LEU A 65 8.45 -8.41 -3.16
CA LEU A 65 8.74 -8.96 -4.47
C LEU A 65 8.23 -8.02 -5.57
N TYR A 66 9.14 -7.61 -6.44
CA TYR A 66 8.87 -6.81 -7.64
C TYR A 66 9.40 -7.59 -8.85
N PHE A 67 8.51 -8.02 -9.74
CA PHE A 67 8.88 -8.70 -10.98
C PHE A 67 8.91 -7.70 -12.13
N THR A 68 10.08 -7.47 -12.70
CA THR A 68 10.20 -6.89 -14.03
C THR A 68 10.29 -8.05 -15.02
N GLN A 69 9.34 -8.16 -15.94
CA GLN A 69 9.42 -9.16 -17.01
C GLN A 69 10.69 -8.89 -17.82
N SER A 70 11.76 -9.67 -17.61
CA SER A 70 12.96 -9.59 -18.44
C SER A 70 12.59 -10.07 -19.84
N GLN A 71 12.93 -9.30 -20.86
CA GLN A 71 12.64 -9.62 -22.27
C GLN A 71 13.14 -11.03 -22.59
N ARG A 72 12.28 -11.87 -23.18
CA ARG A 72 12.70 -13.12 -23.81
C ARG A 72 13.63 -12.75 -24.96
N LEU A 73 14.87 -13.25 -24.88
CA LEU A 73 15.81 -13.34 -26.00
C LEU A 73 15.25 -14.24 -27.11
#